data_AF-A0A521G5C2-F1
#
_entry.id   AF-A0A521G5C2-F1
#
_cell.length_a   1.000
_cell.length_b   1.000
_cell.length_c   1.000
_cell.angle_alpha   90.00
_cell.angle_beta   90.00
_cell.angle_gamma   90.00
#
_symmetry.space_group_name_H-M   'P 1'
#
loop_
_entity.id
_entity.type
_entity.pdbx_description
1 polymer ?
#
loop_
_entity_poly.entity_id
_entity_poly.type
_entity_poly.pdbx_seq_one_letter_code
_entity_poly.pdbx_strand_id
1 'polypeptide(L)'
;MNQNGFKISQEKQEEFISLQYQALRNEILGIKERLIKVQLGGITAIPFIIGSGLQYKLWPVLLVSPVITLVFAFMVIFEQTSLMRAGAYLKQKTENVLVPIGFMGWEEWLERSPKGRLAENFFAWSVHIVFSVYFFLGLSFVYEAAKNLNFPVVIALGLVAFYTGGFSWALYVVIKYLPKGTSDFEVVTEQNNTPPV
;
A
#
# COMPACT_ATOMS: atom_id res chain seq x y z
N MET A 1 -16.11 -4.01 -51.09
CA MET A 1 -15.52 -3.81 -49.75
C MET A 1 -15.49 -5.16 -49.04
N ASN A 2 -14.30 -5.63 -48.64
CA ASN A 2 -14.08 -7.00 -48.18
C ASN A 2 -14.42 -7.14 -46.68
N GLN A 3 -15.69 -7.45 -46.37
CA GLN A 3 -16.18 -7.59 -44.99
C GLN A 3 -15.43 -8.68 -44.19
N ASN A 4 -14.85 -9.68 -44.88
CA ASN A 4 -14.08 -10.75 -44.24
C ASN A 4 -12.74 -10.25 -43.66
N GLY A 5 -12.10 -9.26 -44.30
CA GLY A 5 -10.84 -8.68 -43.78
C GLY A 5 -11.04 -7.86 -42.51
N PHE A 6 -12.17 -7.16 -42.40
CA PHE A 6 -12.52 -6.39 -41.20
C PHE A 6 -12.84 -7.29 -40.00
N LYS A 7 -13.59 -8.38 -40.23
CA LYS A 7 -13.96 -9.34 -39.17
C LYS A 7 -12.75 -10.06 -38.56
N ILE A 8 -11.79 -10.48 -39.39
CA ILE A 8 -10.54 -11.12 -38.92
C ILE A 8 -9.69 -10.14 -38.08
N SER A 9 -9.74 -8.84 -38.37
CA SER A 9 -9.03 -7.83 -37.59
C SER A 9 -9.66 -7.61 -36.21
N GLN A 10 -10.98 -7.71 -36.09
CA GLN A 10 -11.67 -7.55 -34.80
C GLN A 10 -11.45 -8.75 -33.89
N GLU A 11 -11.56 -9.97 -34.42
CA GLU A 11 -11.33 -11.20 -33.66
C GLU A 11 -9.91 -11.26 -33.08
N LYS A 12 -8.89 -10.86 -33.86
CA LYS A 12 -7.50 -10.75 -33.37
C LYS A 12 -7.32 -9.68 -32.30
N GLN A 13 -8.07 -8.58 -32.38
CA GLN A 13 -8.01 -7.52 -31.36
C GLN A 13 -8.64 -8.00 -30.05
N GLU A 14 -9.80 -8.66 -30.11
CA GLU A 14 -10.46 -9.25 -28.95
C GLU A 14 -9.59 -10.31 -28.28
N GLU A 15 -8.98 -11.20 -29.08
CA GLU A 15 -8.04 -12.21 -28.58
C GLU A 15 -6.84 -11.55 -27.89
N PHE A 16 -6.25 -10.52 -28.51
CA PHE A 16 -5.12 -9.79 -27.93
C PHE A 16 -5.47 -9.11 -26.60
N ILE A 17 -6.64 -8.48 -26.50
CA ILE A 17 -7.10 -7.83 -25.26
C ILE A 17 -7.41 -8.88 -24.18
N SER A 18 -8.00 -10.01 -24.54
CA SER A 18 -8.23 -11.14 -23.61
C SER A 18 -6.91 -11.67 -23.04
N LEU A 19 -5.89 -11.83 -23.89
CA LEU A 19 -4.55 -12.24 -23.45
C LEU A 19 -3.91 -11.20 -22.53
N GLN A 20 -4.05 -9.89 -22.82
CA GLN A 20 -3.59 -8.84 -21.91
C GLN A 20 -4.30 -8.89 -20.56
N TYR A 21 -5.61 -9.09 -20.55
CA TYR A 21 -6.39 -9.22 -19.32
C TYR A 21 -5.91 -10.40 -18.47
N GLN A 22 -5.68 -11.56 -19.10
CA GLN A 22 -5.15 -12.74 -18.41
C GLN A 22 -3.74 -12.51 -17.87
N ALA A 23 -2.87 -11.88 -18.66
CA ALA A 23 -1.51 -11.53 -18.23
C ALA A 23 -1.54 -10.57 -17.02
N LEU A 24 -2.36 -9.53 -17.09
CA LEU A 24 -2.52 -8.55 -16.01
C LEU A 24 -3.09 -9.19 -14.74
N ARG A 25 -4.07 -10.09 -14.88
CA ARG A 25 -4.61 -10.85 -13.75
C ARG A 25 -3.53 -11.70 -13.08
N ASN A 26 -2.70 -12.38 -13.86
CA ASN A 26 -1.60 -13.18 -13.33
C ASN A 26 -0.55 -12.28 -12.64
N GLU A 27 -0.28 -11.09 -13.17
CA GLU A 27 0.59 -10.09 -12.53
C GLU A 27 0.03 -9.63 -11.19
N ILE A 28 -1.26 -9.29 -11.12
CA ILE A 28 -1.95 -8.91 -9.87
C ILE A 28 -1.89 -10.02 -8.83
N LEU A 29 -2.14 -11.27 -9.24
CA LEU A 29 -2.03 -12.43 -8.35
C LEU A 29 -0.60 -12.60 -7.82
N GLY A 30 0.40 -12.44 -8.68
CA GLY A 30 1.81 -12.49 -8.30
C GLY A 30 2.22 -11.37 -7.33
N ILE A 31 1.72 -10.14 -7.54
CA ILE A 31 1.92 -9.01 -6.62
C ILE A 31 1.29 -9.33 -5.26
N LYS A 32 0.05 -9.84 -5.24
CA LYS A 32 -0.65 -10.20 -3.99
C LYS A 32 0.08 -11.29 -3.21
N GLU A 33 0.56 -12.33 -3.89
CA GLU A 33 1.34 -13.39 -3.24
C GLU A 33 2.64 -12.83 -2.63
N ARG A 34 3.34 -11.96 -3.36
CA ARG A 34 4.57 -11.33 -2.88
C ARG A 34 4.32 -10.41 -1.69
N LEU A 35 3.24 -9.62 -1.73
CA LEU A 35 2.82 -8.78 -0.61
C LEU A 35 2.59 -9.62 0.66
N ILE A 36 1.87 -10.75 0.53
CA ILE A 36 1.65 -11.67 1.67
C ILE A 36 2.98 -12.20 2.21
N LYS A 37 3.91 -12.60 1.33
CA LYS A 37 5.24 -13.06 1.75
C LYS A 37 6.04 -11.98 2.47
N VAL A 38 6.01 -10.74 1.98
CA VAL A 38 6.68 -9.59 2.61
C VAL A 38 6.06 -9.29 3.97
N GLN A 39 4.73 -9.33 4.09
CA GLN A 39 4.03 -9.11 5.36
C GLN A 39 4.34 -10.20 6.38
N LEU A 40 4.26 -11.47 6.00
CA LEU A 40 4.64 -12.59 6.86
C LEU A 40 6.12 -12.50 7.27
N GLY A 41 6.98 -12.12 6.33
CA GLY A 41 8.39 -11.84 6.60
C GLY A 41 8.55 -10.73 7.63
N GLY A 42 7.85 -9.60 7.49
CA GLY A 42 7.91 -8.50 8.45
C GLY A 42 7.39 -8.90 9.84
N ILE A 43 6.25 -9.59 9.92
CA ILE A 43 5.61 -10.02 11.17
C ILE A 43 6.48 -11.04 11.93
N THR A 44 7.24 -11.88 11.22
CA THR A 44 8.08 -12.92 11.83
C THR A 44 9.52 -12.47 12.06
N ALA A 45 10.15 -11.86 11.05
CA ALA A 45 11.56 -11.48 11.10
C ALA A 45 11.82 -10.31 12.05
N ILE A 46 10.96 -9.28 12.08
CA ILE A 46 11.20 -8.10 12.92
C ILE A 46 11.19 -8.47 14.41
N PRO A 47 10.16 -9.15 14.96
CA PRO A 47 10.17 -9.56 16.36
C PRO A 47 11.31 -10.55 16.67
N PHE A 48 11.65 -11.44 15.73
CA PHE A 48 12.75 -12.37 15.90
C PHE A 48 14.09 -11.66 16.03
N ILE A 49 14.38 -10.68 15.17
CA ILE A 49 15.59 -9.87 15.20
C ILE A 49 15.67 -9.06 16.50
N ILE A 50 14.57 -8.41 16.89
CA ILE A 50 14.51 -7.60 18.11
C ILE A 50 14.65 -8.49 19.36
N GLY A 51 13.90 -9.58 19.43
CA GLY A 51 13.95 -10.53 20.55
C GLY A 51 15.32 -11.14 20.73
N SER A 52 15.96 -11.56 19.63
CA SER A 52 17.34 -12.06 19.65
C SER A 52 18.32 -10.96 20.06
N GLY A 53 18.14 -9.73 19.55
CA GLY A 53 18.95 -8.57 19.92
C GLY A 53 18.91 -8.27 21.42
N LEU A 54 17.73 -8.39 22.04
CA LEU A 54 17.54 -8.22 23.48
C LEU A 54 18.15 -9.37 24.27
N GLN A 55 17.87 -10.63 23.90
CA GLN A 55 18.33 -11.81 24.63
C GLN A 55 19.86 -11.91 24.67
N TYR A 56 20.53 -11.62 23.55
CA TYR A 56 21.99 -11.70 23.43
C TYR A 56 22.69 -10.36 23.65
N LYS A 57 21.97 -9.29 24.04
CA LYS A 57 22.50 -7.94 24.25
C LYS A 57 23.27 -7.40 23.02
N LEU A 58 22.79 -7.72 21.81
CA LEU A 58 23.38 -7.26 20.55
C LEU A 58 22.89 -5.84 20.24
N TRP A 59 23.48 -4.85 20.91
CA TRP A 59 23.13 -3.44 20.72
C TRP A 59 23.15 -2.98 19.25
N PRO A 60 24.12 -3.36 18.40
CA PRO A 60 24.09 -2.95 16.99
C PRO A 60 22.84 -3.41 16.24
N VAL A 61 22.32 -4.60 16.56
CA VAL A 61 21.11 -5.13 15.92
C VAL A 61 19.89 -4.30 16.31
N LEU A 62 19.80 -3.91 17.58
CA LEU A 62 18.73 -3.04 18.08
C LEU A 62 18.79 -1.64 17.45
N LEU A 63 20.00 -1.10 17.24
CA LEU A 63 20.21 0.18 16.55
C LEU A 63 19.72 0.14 15.09
N VAL A 64 19.94 -0.97 14.40
CA VAL A 64 19.58 -1.13 12.97
C VAL A 64 18.11 -1.55 12.79
N SER A 65 17.46 -2.06 13.85
CA SER A 65 16.07 -2.54 13.77
C SER A 65 15.07 -1.56 13.15
N PRO A 66 15.07 -0.24 13.41
CA PRO A 66 14.11 0.68 12.79
C PRO A 66 14.35 0.85 11.29
N VAL A 67 15.60 0.74 10.85
CA VAL A 67 15.95 0.77 9.41
C VAL A 67 15.36 -0.46 8.72
N ILE A 68 15.49 -1.64 9.33
CA ILE A 68 14.92 -2.88 8.80
C ILE A 68 13.39 -2.75 8.69
N THR A 69 12.73 -2.30 9.75
CA THR A 69 11.27 -2.07 9.76
C THR A 69 10.85 -1.07 8.67
N LEU A 70 11.61 0.00 8.47
CA LEU A 70 11.35 1.01 7.44
C LEU A 70 11.54 0.46 6.02
N VAL A 71 12.51 -0.43 5.79
CA VAL A 71 12.64 -1.16 4.52
C VAL A 71 11.40 -2.02 4.25
N PHE A 72 10.92 -2.78 5.23
CA PHE A 72 9.66 -3.54 5.10
C PHE A 72 8.46 -2.63 4.80
N ALA A 73 8.39 -1.46 5.44
CA ALA A 73 7.37 -0.44 5.15
C ALA A 73 7.37 -0.07 3.67
N PHE A 74 8.54 0.29 3.14
CA PHE A 74 8.68 0.72 1.76
C PHE A 74 8.37 -0.39 0.77
N MET A 75 8.76 -1.63 1.07
CA MET A 75 8.38 -2.78 0.24
C MET A 75 6.86 -2.94 0.18
N VAL A 76 6.16 -2.83 1.32
CA VAL A 76 4.68 -2.89 1.34
C VAL A 76 4.07 -1.75 0.53
N ILE A 77 4.53 -0.52 0.71
CA ILE A 77 4.03 0.66 -0.04
C ILE A 77 4.27 0.49 -1.54
N PHE A 78 5.45 -0.01 -1.93
CA PHE A 78 5.80 -0.24 -3.33
C PHE A 78 4.88 -1.26 -4.01
N GLU A 79 4.58 -2.38 -3.34
CA GLU A 79 3.67 -3.40 -3.85
C GLU A 79 2.23 -2.86 -3.96
N GLN A 80 1.76 -2.12 -2.95
CA GLN A 80 0.44 -1.46 -3.00
C GLN A 80 0.33 -0.48 -4.17
N THR A 81 1.36 0.34 -4.38
CA THR A 81 1.39 1.30 -5.50
C THR A 81 1.37 0.58 -6.86
N SER A 82 2.07 -0.56 -6.96
CA SER A 82 2.07 -1.37 -8.17
C SER A 82 0.70 -2.00 -8.45
N LEU A 83 -0.01 -2.45 -7.41
CA LEU A 83 -1.38 -2.94 -7.51
C LEU A 83 -2.35 -1.86 -7.98
N MET A 84 -2.27 -0.65 -7.40
CA MET A 84 -3.10 0.49 -7.82
C MET A 84 -2.86 0.87 -9.29
N ARG A 85 -1.61 0.83 -9.75
CA ARG A 85 -1.26 1.09 -11.16
C ARG A 85 -1.86 0.04 -12.10
N ALA A 86 -1.82 -1.24 -11.70
CA ALA A 86 -2.44 -2.32 -12.47
C ALA A 86 -3.95 -2.15 -12.57
N GLY A 87 -4.64 -1.82 -11.47
CA GLY A 87 -6.07 -1.51 -11.46
C GLY A 87 -6.43 -0.30 -12.35
N ALA A 88 -5.65 0.78 -12.26
CA ALA A 88 -5.83 1.96 -13.11
C ALA A 88 -5.67 1.63 -14.61
N TYR A 89 -4.70 0.79 -14.96
CA TYR A 89 -4.52 0.32 -16.34
C TYR A 89 -5.71 -0.53 -16.80
N LEU A 90 -6.19 -1.45 -15.95
CA LEU A 90 -7.35 -2.30 -16.25
C LEU A 90 -8.58 -1.46 -16.60
N LYS A 91 -8.90 -0.49 -15.74
CA LYS A 91 -10.00 0.44 -15.95
C LYS A 91 -9.87 1.21 -17.27
N GLN A 92 -8.71 1.84 -17.49
CA GLN A 92 -8.53 2.76 -18.62
C GLN A 92 -8.44 2.06 -19.98
N LYS A 93 -7.79 0.90 -20.04
CA LYS A 93 -7.40 0.26 -21.31
C LYS A 93 -8.18 -1.02 -21.62
N THR A 94 -8.72 -1.69 -20.61
CA THR A 94 -9.39 -2.99 -20.80
C THR A 94 -10.91 -2.85 -20.62
N GLU A 95 -11.36 -2.32 -19.48
CA GLU A 95 -12.80 -2.23 -19.20
C GLU A 95 -13.52 -1.31 -20.19
N ASN A 96 -12.93 -0.16 -20.52
CA ASN A 96 -13.49 0.77 -21.51
C ASN A 96 -13.69 0.18 -22.92
N VAL A 97 -13.03 -0.93 -23.25
CA VAL A 97 -13.09 -1.56 -24.58
C VAL A 97 -13.92 -2.84 -24.55
N LEU A 98 -13.80 -3.64 -23.49
CA LEU A 98 -14.46 -4.95 -23.40
C LEU A 98 -15.85 -4.90 -22.78
N VAL A 99 -16.13 -3.93 -21.90
CA VAL A 99 -17.42 -3.87 -21.20
C VAL A 99 -18.45 -3.27 -22.15
N PRO A 100 -19.55 -4.00 -22.45
CA PRO A 100 -20.59 -3.47 -23.34
C PRO A 100 -21.25 -2.22 -22.75
N ILE A 101 -21.70 -1.33 -23.63
CA ILE A 101 -22.42 -0.11 -23.24
C ILE A 101 -23.62 -0.49 -22.36
N GLY A 102 -23.69 0.07 -21.16
CA GLY A 102 -24.74 -0.21 -20.18
C GLY A 102 -24.36 -1.22 -19.09
N PHE A 103 -23.20 -1.87 -19.20
CA PHE A 103 -22.63 -2.67 -18.12
C PHE A 103 -21.55 -1.89 -17.37
N MET A 104 -21.40 -2.19 -16.08
CA MET A 104 -20.41 -1.56 -15.21
C MET A 104 -19.16 -2.45 -15.12
N GLY A 105 -17.99 -1.84 -15.35
CA GLY A 105 -16.70 -2.50 -15.13
C GLY A 105 -16.45 -2.82 -13.65
N TRP A 106 -15.50 -3.70 -13.36
CA TRP A 106 -15.21 -4.11 -11.99
C TRP A 106 -14.55 -3.00 -11.19
N GLU A 107 -13.58 -2.29 -11.78
CA GLU A 107 -12.96 -1.10 -11.15
C GLU A 107 -13.96 0.05 -11.01
N GLU A 108 -14.84 0.23 -12.01
CA GLU A 108 -15.89 1.23 -11.91
C GLU A 108 -16.91 0.92 -10.80
N TRP A 109 -17.27 -0.36 -10.64
CA TRP A 109 -18.10 -0.82 -9.53
C TRP A 109 -17.42 -0.61 -8.17
N LEU A 110 -16.12 -0.90 -8.07
CA LEU A 110 -15.34 -0.65 -6.86
C LEU A 110 -15.28 0.83 -6.48
N GLU A 111 -15.12 1.72 -7.47
CA GLU A 111 -15.08 3.16 -7.20
C GLU A 111 -16.44 3.74 -6.82
N ARG A 112 -17.53 3.26 -7.44
CA ARG A 112 -18.89 3.71 -7.14
C ARG A 112 -19.44 3.12 -5.84
N SER A 113 -18.91 1.97 -5.42
CA SER A 113 -19.33 1.34 -4.17
C SER A 113 -18.85 2.17 -2.98
N PRO A 114 -19.75 2.63 -2.08
CA PRO A 114 -19.37 3.42 -0.91
C PRO A 114 -18.41 2.68 0.03
N LYS A 115 -18.28 1.36 -0.12
CA LYS A 115 -17.35 0.51 0.64
C LYS A 115 -16.25 -0.11 -0.22
N GLY A 116 -16.19 0.18 -1.52
CA GLY A 116 -15.31 -0.53 -2.44
C GLY A 116 -13.82 -0.37 -2.12
N ARG A 117 -13.42 0.79 -1.60
CA ARG A 117 -12.03 1.06 -1.13
C ARG A 117 -11.86 1.09 0.38
N LEU A 118 -12.86 0.62 1.13
CA LEU A 118 -12.82 0.58 2.59
C LEU A 118 -11.67 -0.30 3.09
N ALA A 119 -11.44 -1.45 2.46
CA ALA A 119 -10.36 -2.37 2.81
C ALA A 119 -8.97 -1.75 2.61
N GLU A 120 -8.77 -0.98 1.53
CA GLU A 120 -7.52 -0.27 1.25
C GLU A 120 -7.25 0.81 2.30
N ASN A 121 -8.28 1.57 2.67
CA ASN A 121 -8.19 2.56 3.73
C ASN A 121 -7.87 1.92 5.09
N PHE A 122 -8.56 0.83 5.45
CA PHE A 122 -8.27 0.09 6.69
C PHE A 122 -6.86 -0.47 6.68
N PHE A 123 -6.39 -0.98 5.53
CA PHE A 123 -5.03 -1.47 5.39
C PHE A 123 -4.00 -0.34 5.61
N ALA A 124 -4.17 0.81 4.96
CA ALA A 124 -3.32 1.97 5.16
C ALA A 124 -3.27 2.40 6.63
N TRP A 125 -4.44 2.55 7.27
CA TRP A 125 -4.54 2.86 8.69
C TRP A 125 -3.88 1.81 9.59
N SER A 126 -4.04 0.52 9.28
CA SER A 126 -3.42 -0.56 10.05
C SER A 126 -1.89 -0.49 10.02
N VAL A 127 -1.32 -0.21 8.85
CA VAL A 127 0.13 0.02 8.69
C VAL A 127 0.53 1.21 9.56
N HIS A 128 -0.22 2.31 9.53
CA HIS A 128 0.10 3.51 10.34
C HIS A 128 0.08 3.23 11.83
N ILE A 129 -0.93 2.50 12.31
CA ILE A 129 -1.06 2.14 13.73
C ILE A 129 0.14 1.27 14.15
N VAL A 130 0.45 0.23 13.36
CA VAL A 130 1.58 -0.66 13.65
C VAL A 130 2.91 0.10 13.68
N PHE A 131 3.16 0.97 12.71
CA PHE A 131 4.38 1.78 12.68
C PHE A 131 4.45 2.75 13.86
N SER A 132 3.35 3.42 14.19
CA SER A 132 3.31 4.35 15.32
C SER A 132 3.60 3.62 16.63
N VAL A 133 2.90 2.51 16.89
CA VAL A 133 3.12 1.67 18.06
C VAL A 133 4.57 1.20 18.13
N TYR A 134 5.15 0.76 17.01
CA TYR A 134 6.55 0.34 16.95
C TYR A 134 7.52 1.46 17.36
N PHE A 135 7.38 2.65 16.79
CA PHE A 135 8.27 3.77 17.10
C PHE A 135 8.09 4.28 18.54
N PHE A 136 6.86 4.33 19.06
CA PHE A 136 6.59 4.68 20.45
C PHE A 136 7.22 3.68 21.43
N LEU A 137 7.03 2.38 21.19
CA LEU A 137 7.64 1.34 22.01
C LEU A 137 9.17 1.42 21.94
N GLY A 138 9.74 1.60 20.75
CA GLY A 138 11.17 1.79 20.56
C GLY A 138 11.73 2.97 21.35
N LEU A 139 11.03 4.10 21.33
CA LEU A 139 11.41 5.29 22.12
C LEU A 139 11.36 5.01 23.62
N SER A 140 10.31 4.35 24.12
CA SER A 140 10.22 3.95 25.53
C SER A 140 11.36 3.02 25.94
N PHE A 141 11.73 2.06 25.09
CA PHE A 141 12.87 1.18 25.35
C PHE A 141 14.20 1.93 25.39
N VAL A 142 14.45 2.84 24.44
CA VAL A 142 15.66 3.68 24.43
C VAL A 142 15.74 4.54 25.69
N TYR A 143 14.62 5.12 26.13
CA TYR A 143 14.55 5.93 27.34
C TYR A 143 14.91 5.11 28.59
N GLU A 144 14.33 3.92 28.75
CA GLU A 144 14.64 3.02 29.87
C GLU A 144 16.09 2.52 29.82
N ALA A 145 16.61 2.20 28.63
CA ALA A 145 18.00 1.80 28.46
C ALA A 145 18.96 2.95 28.83
N ALA A 146 18.66 4.18 28.40
CA ALA A 146 19.48 5.36 28.72
C ALA A 146 19.57 5.62 30.22
N LYS A 147 18.46 5.43 30.96
CA LYS A 147 18.41 5.61 32.41
C LYS A 147 19.24 4.57 33.17
N ASN A 148 19.24 3.32 32.73
CA ASN A 148 19.77 2.20 33.51
C ASN A 148 21.23 1.83 33.20
N LEU A 149 21.80 2.22 32.05
CA LEU A 149 23.03 1.61 31.53
C LEU A 149 24.29 2.49 31.50
N ASN A 150 24.32 3.68 32.11
CA ASN A 150 25.43 4.65 31.90
C ASN A 150 25.75 4.79 30.39
N PHE A 151 24.71 4.75 29.55
CA PHE A 151 24.89 4.83 28.11
C PHE A 151 25.51 6.19 27.79
N PRO A 152 26.54 6.25 26.93
CA PRO A 152 27.09 7.52 26.50
C PRO A 152 25.96 8.39 25.94
N VAL A 153 25.76 9.56 26.54
CA VAL A 153 24.65 10.49 26.26
C VAL A 153 24.52 10.76 24.76
N VAL A 154 25.64 10.79 24.03
CA VAL A 154 25.69 10.97 22.57
C VAL A 154 24.95 9.86 21.82
N ILE A 155 25.10 8.59 22.22
CA ILE A 155 24.41 7.46 21.56
C ILE A 155 22.92 7.50 21.89
N ALA A 156 22.55 7.83 23.13
CA ALA A 156 21.15 7.99 23.51
C ALA A 156 20.46 9.12 22.74
N LEU A 157 21.12 10.29 22.61
CA LEU A 157 20.61 11.42 21.82
C LEU A 157 20.52 11.07 20.33
N GLY A 158 21.52 10.38 19.77
CA GLY A 158 21.50 9.92 18.39
C GLY A 158 20.34 8.96 18.12
N LEU A 159 20.06 8.06 19.06
CA LEU A 159 18.91 7.17 18.99
C LEU A 159 17.59 7.93 19.03
N VAL A 160 17.42 8.83 20.00
CA VAL A 160 16.20 9.64 20.11
C VAL A 160 15.97 10.46 18.84
N ALA A 161 17.01 11.11 18.30
CA ALA A 161 16.92 11.86 17.05
C ALA A 161 16.58 10.95 15.85
N PHE A 162 17.14 9.73 15.82
CA PHE A 162 16.87 8.78 14.74
C PHE A 162 15.43 8.23 14.78
N TYR A 163 14.93 7.87 15.97
CA TYR A 163 13.56 7.39 16.14
C TYR A 163 12.55 8.51 15.90
N THR A 164 12.78 9.72 16.41
CA THR A 164 11.88 10.86 16.18
C THR A 164 11.92 11.34 14.74
N GLY A 165 13.11 11.48 14.14
CA GLY A 165 13.28 11.84 12.74
C GLY A 165 12.70 10.79 11.79
N GLY A 166 12.95 9.51 12.05
CA GLY A 166 12.38 8.39 11.29
C GLY A 166 10.85 8.36 11.40
N PHE A 167 10.30 8.56 12.59
CA PHE A 167 8.86 8.67 12.81
C PHE A 167 8.26 9.88 12.07
N SER A 168 8.84 11.07 12.22
CA SER A 168 8.36 12.28 11.54
C SER A 168 8.45 12.18 10.01
N TRP A 169 9.52 11.57 9.49
CA TRP A 169 9.65 11.30 8.05
C TRP A 169 8.61 10.30 7.56
N ALA A 170 8.43 9.19 8.28
CA ALA A 170 7.39 8.20 7.96
C ALA A 170 6.00 8.84 7.96
N LEU A 171 5.70 9.65 8.98
CA LEU A 171 4.45 10.41 9.08
C LEU A 171 4.29 11.38 7.89
N TYR A 172 5.35 12.09 7.51
CA TYR A 172 5.33 13.00 6.36
C TYR A 172 5.04 12.28 5.04
N VAL A 173 5.75 11.18 4.76
CA VAL A 173 5.53 10.36 3.57
C VAL A 173 4.09 9.86 3.55
N VAL A 174 3.60 9.39 4.70
CA VAL A 174 2.20 8.94 4.85
C VAL A 174 1.21 10.06 4.50
N ILE A 175 1.33 11.24 5.12
CA ILE A 175 0.39 12.36 4.88
C ILE A 175 0.43 12.80 3.41
N LYS A 176 1.61 12.80 2.80
CA LYS A 176 1.79 13.26 1.43
C LYS A 176 1.27 12.28 0.38
N TYR A 177 1.43 10.97 0.61
CA TYR A 177 1.09 9.93 -0.35
C TYR A 177 -0.19 9.16 -0.01
N LEU A 178 -0.83 9.45 1.12
CA LEU A 178 -2.21 9.07 1.35
C LEU A 178 -3.05 9.66 0.20
N PRO A 179 -3.75 8.83 -0.58
CA PRO A 179 -4.75 9.32 -1.50
C PRO A 179 -5.71 10.19 -0.69
N LYS A 180 -5.80 11.49 -0.99
CA LYS A 180 -6.86 12.31 -0.42
C LYS A 180 -8.17 11.65 -0.87
N GLY A 181 -8.82 10.98 0.08
CA GLY A 181 -10.10 10.32 -0.15
C GLY A 181 -11.00 11.32 -0.85
N THR A 182 -11.62 10.87 -1.91
CA THR A 182 -12.42 11.64 -2.86
C THR A 182 -13.64 12.23 -2.16
N SER A 183 -13.44 13.28 -1.36
CA SER A 183 -14.48 14.08 -0.72
C SER A 183 -15.31 14.88 -1.74
N ASP A 184 -14.93 14.82 -3.01
CA ASP A 184 -15.61 15.53 -4.10
C ASP A 184 -16.84 14.78 -4.64
N PHE A 185 -17.14 13.57 -4.14
CA PHE A 185 -18.31 12.79 -4.59
C PHE A 185 -19.64 13.20 -3.95
N GLU A 186 -19.65 13.92 -2.81
CA GLU A 186 -20.91 14.33 -2.18
C GLU A 186 -21.62 15.49 -2.92
N VAL A 187 -20.91 16.29 -3.72
CA VAL A 187 -21.49 17.48 -4.37
C VAL A 187 -22.27 17.14 -5.66
N VAL A 188 -21.99 15.99 -6.30
CA VAL A 188 -22.62 15.65 -7.60
C VAL A 188 -23.97 14.93 -7.43
N THR A 189 -24.20 14.24 -6.31
CA THR A 189 -25.47 13.54 -6.06
C THR A 189 -26.63 14.45 -5.68
N GLU A 190 -26.37 15.68 -5.22
CA GLU A 190 -27.44 16.61 -4.82
C GLU A 190 -27.98 17.44 -6.02
N GLN A 191 -27.20 17.61 -7.09
CA GLN A 191 -27.62 18.39 -8.27
C GLN A 191 -28.45 17.62 -9.31
N ASN A 192 -28.53 16.29 -9.25
CA ASN A 192 -29.22 15.47 -10.26
C ASN A 192 -30.63 14.99 -9.84
N ASN A 193 -31.14 15.44 -8.69
CA ASN A 193 -32.45 15.01 -8.16
C ASN A 193 -33.55 16.08 -8.24
N THR A 194 -33.35 17.19 -8.96
CA THR A 194 -34.46 18.10 -9.30
C THR A 194 -35.13 17.65 -10.61
N PRO A 195 -36.41 17.24 -10.59
CA PRO A 195 -37.13 16.92 -11.81
C PRO A 195 -37.28 18.19 -12.68
N PRO A 196 -37.21 18.07 -14.02
CA PRO A 196 -37.52 19.18 -14.91
C PRO A 196 -38.99 19.60 -14.71
N VAL A 197 -39.19 20.89 -14.45
CA VAL A 197 -40.50 21.56 -14.39
C VAL A 197 -41.05 21.77 -15.79
#